data_AF-D4CNE9-F1
#
_entry.id   AF-D4CNE9-F1
#
_cell.length_a   1.000
_cell.length_b   1.000
_cell.length_c   1.000
_cell.angle_alpha   90.00
_cell.angle_beta   90.00
_cell.angle_gamma   90.00
#
_symmetry.space_group_name_H-M   'P 1'
#
loop_
_entity.id
_entity.type
_entity.pdbx_description
1 polymer ?
#
loop_
_entity_poly.entity_id
_entity_poly.type
_entity_poly.pdbx_seq_one_letter_code
_entity_poly.pdbx_strand_id
1 'polypeptide(L)'
;MAVLVAHRLFSIKTPVARRAKSYLIDNFGVNVNAYDLITGYRADDSYFDYAEAFLNNAITVEQLSSAMRLGKLGEQIVIKSKFAFSKIKYEGFEAAEKDAYYVLRKARGDDANQAYLNIL
;
A
#
# COMPACT_ATOMS: atom_id res chain seq x y z
N MET A 1 3.64 4.00 4.76
CA MET A 1 4.95 3.42 4.39
C MET A 1 5.53 2.48 5.46
N ALA A 2 5.72 2.89 6.71
CA ALA A 2 6.39 2.06 7.73
C ALA A 2 5.74 0.68 7.95
N VAL A 3 4.41 0.61 8.01
CA VAL A 3 3.66 -0.67 8.08
C VAL A 3 3.97 -1.55 6.87
N LEU A 4 4.02 -1.00 5.66
CA LEU A 4 4.36 -1.74 4.43
C LEU A 4 5.77 -2.34 4.54
N VAL A 5 6.74 -1.52 4.94
CA VAL A 5 8.16 -1.89 5.07
C VAL A 5 8.39 -2.91 6.18
N ALA A 6 7.62 -2.85 7.27
CA ALA A 6 7.69 -3.78 8.39
C ALA A 6 7.15 -5.18 8.05
N HIS A 7 6.10 -5.25 7.22
CA HIS A 7 5.34 -6.49 6.99
C HIS A 7 5.56 -7.13 5.61
N ARG A 8 6.47 -6.58 4.79
CA ARG A 8 6.80 -7.12 3.46
C ARG A 8 8.31 -7.31 3.26
N LEU A 9 8.65 -8.23 2.37
CA LEU A 9 10.00 -8.48 1.90
C LEU A 9 10.35 -7.47 0.80
N PHE A 10 11.50 -6.82 0.94
CA PHE A 10 12.07 -5.87 -0.02
C PHE A 10 13.51 -6.29 -0.33
N SER A 11 13.98 -6.07 -1.55
CA SER A 11 15.39 -6.31 -1.89
C SER A 11 16.26 -5.19 -1.32
N ILE A 12 16.83 -5.44 -0.14
CA ILE A 12 17.72 -4.49 0.53
C ILE A 12 19.16 -4.82 0.15
N LYS A 13 19.66 -4.12 -0.87
CA LYS A 13 20.97 -4.41 -1.47
C LYS A 13 22.13 -3.67 -0.81
N THR A 14 21.86 -2.62 -0.04
CA THR A 14 22.90 -1.76 0.55
C THR A 14 22.78 -1.62 2.07
N PRO A 15 23.89 -1.38 2.80
CA PRO A 15 23.86 -1.07 4.24
C PRO A 15 23.04 0.18 4.56
N VAL A 16 23.04 1.18 3.66
CA VAL A 16 22.24 2.40 3.80
C VAL A 16 20.74 2.08 3.74
N ALA A 17 20.30 1.27 2.78
CA ALA A 17 18.90 0.87 2.66
C ALA A 17 18.41 0.10 3.90
N ARG A 18 19.27 -0.72 4.52
CA ARG A 18 18.96 -1.41 5.77
C ARG A 18 18.73 -0.43 6.92
N ARG A 19 19.61 0.57 7.06
CA ARG A 19 19.45 1.63 8.06
C ARG A 19 18.20 2.48 7.80
N ALA A 20 17.93 2.82 6.55
CA ALA A 20 16.72 3.55 6.17
C ALA A 20 15.44 2.78 6.55
N LYS A 21 15.42 1.46 6.29
CA LYS A 21 14.32 0.58 6.73
C LYS A 21 14.15 0.60 8.25
N SER A 22 15.21 0.38 9.01
CA SER A 22 15.15 0.42 10.48
C SER A 22 14.63 1.77 10.97
N TYR A 23 15.19 2.88 10.46
CA TYR A 23 14.74 4.22 10.79
C TYR A 23 13.23 4.41 10.55
N LEU A 24 12.71 3.95 9.41
CA LEU A 24 11.28 4.06 9.11
C LEU A 24 10.41 3.27 10.10
N ILE A 25 10.84 2.07 10.48
CA ILE A 25 10.11 1.22 11.43
C ILE A 25 10.17 1.83 12.84
N ASP A 26 11.35 2.26 13.27
CA ASP A 26 11.58 2.74 14.64
C ASP A 26 10.90 4.10 14.90
N ASN A 27 10.80 4.97 13.88
CA ASN A 27 10.28 6.33 14.03
C ASN A 27 8.83 6.49 13.58
N PHE A 28 8.35 5.67 12.63
CA PHE A 28 7.02 5.80 12.04
C PHE A 28 6.20 4.50 12.09
N GLY A 29 6.72 3.47 12.77
CA GLY A 29 6.03 2.20 12.94
C GLY A 29 4.74 2.35 13.75
N VAL A 30 3.75 1.54 13.38
CA VAL A 30 2.50 1.40 14.13
C VAL A 30 2.41 -0.05 14.59
N ASN A 31 2.13 -0.28 15.88
CA ASN A 31 1.93 -1.62 16.40
C ASN A 31 0.58 -2.17 15.94
N VAL A 32 0.52 -2.66 14.71
CA VAL A 32 -0.69 -3.25 14.11
C VAL A 32 -1.17 -4.51 14.85
N ASN A 33 -0.32 -5.13 15.67
CA ASN A 33 -0.68 -6.31 16.45
C ASN A 33 -1.60 -6.00 17.64
N ALA A 34 -1.62 -4.76 18.10
CA ALA A 34 -2.51 -4.31 19.17
C ALA A 34 -3.97 -4.12 18.73
N TYR A 35 -4.29 -4.31 17.44
CA TYR A 35 -5.59 -3.99 16.87
C TYR A 35 -6.27 -5.21 16.23
N ASP A 36 -7.59 -5.27 16.42
CA ASP A 36 -8.48 -6.26 15.83
C ASP A 36 -8.93 -5.92 14.39
N LEU A 37 -8.96 -4.62 14.08
CA LEU A 37 -9.38 -4.04 12.81
C LEU A 37 -8.37 -2.97 12.39
N ILE A 38 -8.03 -2.93 11.12
CA ILE A 38 -7.18 -1.88 10.53
C ILE A 38 -7.91 -1.31 9.32
N THR A 39 -8.13 0.00 9.33
CA THR A 39 -8.56 0.75 8.15
C THR A 39 -7.37 1.51 7.60
N GLY A 40 -7.31 1.61 6.29
CA GLY A 40 -6.23 2.32 5.63
C GLY A 40 -6.47 2.40 4.14
N TYR A 41 -5.50 2.95 3.44
CA TYR A 41 -5.57 3.04 2.01
C TYR A 41 -4.92 1.82 1.35
N ARG A 42 -5.54 1.36 0.27
CA ARG A 42 -5.01 0.30 -0.57
C ARG A 42 -3.67 0.72 -1.15
N ALA A 43 -2.65 -0.11 -0.92
CA ALA A 43 -1.41 -0.10 -1.68
C ALA A 43 -1.57 -1.10 -2.84
N ASP A 44 -1.61 -0.61 -4.09
CA ASP A 44 -1.51 -1.48 -5.26
C ASP A 44 -0.05 -1.93 -5.50
N ASP A 45 0.19 -2.76 -6.51
CA ASP A 45 1.51 -3.34 -6.74
C ASP A 45 2.60 -2.27 -6.98
N SER A 46 2.23 -1.09 -7.49
CA SER A 46 3.18 0.00 -7.75
C SER A 46 3.74 0.64 -6.47
N TYR A 47 3.02 0.54 -5.34
CA TYR A 47 3.50 1.06 -4.05
C TYR A 47 4.75 0.31 -3.56
N PHE A 48 4.89 -0.97 -3.92
CA PHE A 48 6.07 -1.74 -3.56
C PHE A 48 7.30 -1.24 -4.30
N ASP A 49 7.16 -0.96 -5.60
CA ASP A 49 8.23 -0.42 -6.43
C ASP A 49 8.67 0.96 -5.91
N TYR A 50 7.72 1.82 -5.51
CA TYR A 50 8.04 3.13 -4.94
C TYR A 50 8.75 3.02 -3.59
N ALA A 51 8.31 2.09 -2.74
CA ALA A 51 8.95 1.84 -1.46
C ALA A 51 10.36 1.28 -1.60
N GLU A 52 10.56 0.36 -2.53
CA GLU A 52 11.88 -0.20 -2.84
C GLU A 52 12.80 0.86 -3.43
N ALA A 53 12.32 1.66 -4.38
CA ALA A 53 13.06 2.77 -4.97
C ALA A 53 13.48 3.79 -3.90
N PHE A 54 12.57 4.17 -3.00
CA PHE A 54 12.87 5.10 -1.92
C PHE A 54 13.90 4.53 -0.93
N LEU A 55 13.75 3.28 -0.50
CA LEU A 55 14.71 2.62 0.40
C LEU A 55 16.11 2.51 -0.20
N ASN A 56 16.20 2.38 -1.53
CA ASN A 56 17.46 2.32 -2.25
C ASN A 56 17.96 3.69 -2.75
N ASN A 57 17.41 4.81 -2.25
CA ASN A 57 17.75 6.19 -2.63
C ASN A 57 17.59 6.49 -4.14
N ALA A 58 16.72 5.77 -4.84
CA ALA A 58 16.45 5.98 -6.26
C ALA A 58 15.43 7.09 -6.53
N ILE A 59 14.57 7.42 -5.55
CA ILE A 59 13.62 8.54 -5.63
C ILE A 59 13.68 9.39 -4.36
N THR A 60 13.34 10.67 -4.48
CA THR A 60 13.30 11.59 -3.34
C THR A 60 12.03 11.39 -2.50
N VAL A 61 11.99 12.03 -1.31
CA VAL A 61 10.79 12.01 -0.46
C VAL A 61 9.62 12.75 -1.12
N GLU A 62 9.88 13.79 -1.90
CA GLU A 62 8.87 14.53 -2.66
C GLU A 62 8.27 13.67 -3.77
N GLN A 63 9.11 12.96 -4.54
CA GLN A 63 8.65 12.03 -5.57
C GLN A 63 7.85 10.89 -4.97
N LEU A 64 8.31 10.31 -3.86
CA LEU A 64 7.56 9.30 -3.12
C LEU A 64 6.20 9.86 -2.65
N SER A 65 6.20 11.05 -2.05
CA SER A 65 4.98 11.71 -1.54
C SER A 65 3.96 11.95 -2.66
N SER A 66 4.43 12.31 -3.86
CA SER A 66 3.59 12.46 -5.05
C SER A 66 3.01 11.12 -5.51
N ALA A 67 3.85 10.09 -5.66
CA ALA A 67 3.44 8.75 -6.07
C ALA A 67 2.42 8.13 -5.10
N MET A 68 2.63 8.28 -3.78
CA MET A 68 1.73 7.80 -2.74
C MET A 68 0.36 8.49 -2.74
N ARG A 69 0.23 9.69 -3.33
CA ARG A 69 -1.06 10.40 -3.49
C ARG A 69 -1.79 10.02 -4.79
N LEU A 70 -1.06 9.61 -5.81
CA LEU A 70 -1.59 9.34 -7.15
C LEU A 70 -2.15 7.93 -7.33
N GLY A 71 -1.66 6.97 -6.54
CA GLY A 71 -2.36 5.71 -6.41
C GLY A 71 -3.76 6.00 -5.87
N LYS A 72 -4.81 5.68 -6.64
CA LYS A 72 -6.20 5.86 -6.21
C LYS A 72 -6.37 5.09 -4.89
N LEU A 73 -6.35 5.83 -3.79
CA LEU A 73 -6.36 5.31 -2.42
C LEU A 73 -7.76 4.77 -2.09
N GLY A 74 -8.15 3.66 -2.72
CA GLY A 74 -9.34 2.93 -2.29
C GLY A 74 -9.20 2.57 -0.82
N GLU A 75 -10.25 2.74 -0.03
CA GLU A 75 -10.23 2.30 1.36
C GLU A 75 -10.11 0.77 1.42
N GLN A 76 -9.29 0.29 2.34
CA GLN A 76 -9.12 -1.11 2.64
C GLN A 76 -9.32 -1.34 4.13
N ILE A 77 -10.06 -2.39 4.44
CA ILE A 77 -10.34 -2.82 5.79
C ILE A 77 -9.74 -4.22 5.96
N VAL A 78 -8.90 -4.39 6.98
CA VAL A 78 -8.28 -5.67 7.35
C VAL A 78 -8.82 -6.09 8.71
N ILE A 79 -9.42 -7.28 8.75
CA ILE A 79 -9.98 -7.88 9.97
C ILE A 79 -9.00 -8.94 10.47
N LYS A 80 -8.53 -8.82 11.71
CA LYS A 80 -7.42 -9.62 12.24
C LYS A 80 -7.81 -10.66 13.27
N SER A 81 -8.82 -10.39 14.10
CA SER A 81 -9.17 -11.27 15.21
C SER A 81 -10.47 -12.01 14.99
N LYS A 82 -10.59 -13.16 15.69
CA LYS A 82 -11.83 -13.94 15.76
C LYS A 82 -12.99 -13.10 16.32
N PHE A 83 -12.70 -12.21 17.26
CA PHE A 83 -13.69 -11.32 17.84
C PHE A 83 -14.22 -10.32 16.81
N ALA A 84 -13.36 -9.60 16.08
CA ALA A 84 -13.84 -8.69 15.04
C ALA A 84 -14.58 -9.43 13.92
N PHE A 85 -14.10 -10.62 13.53
CA PHE A 85 -14.77 -11.43 12.52
C PHE A 85 -16.18 -11.87 12.96
N SER A 86 -16.38 -12.19 14.25
CA SER A 86 -17.71 -12.58 14.77
C SER A 86 -18.72 -11.43 14.82
N LYS A 87 -18.27 -10.19 14.62
CA LYS A 87 -19.15 -9.01 14.51
C LYS A 87 -19.61 -8.72 13.08
N ILE A 88 -19.05 -9.38 12.07
CA ILE A 88 -19.47 -9.20 10.67
C ILE A 88 -20.86 -9.79 10.49
N LYS A 89 -21.72 -9.04 9.81
CA LYS A 89 -23.03 -9.49 9.36
C LYS A 89 -23.11 -9.35 7.85
N TYR A 90 -23.69 -10.36 7.22
CA TYR A 90 -24.01 -10.30 5.82
C TYR A 90 -25.30 -9.47 5.66
N GLU A 91 -25.19 -8.36 4.92
CA GLU A 91 -26.32 -7.46 4.63
C GLU A 91 -26.83 -7.61 3.19
N GLY A 92 -26.02 -8.15 2.27
CA GLY A 92 -26.37 -8.25 0.86
C GLY A 92 -25.17 -8.48 -0.06
N PHE A 93 -25.45 -8.66 -1.35
CA PHE A 93 -24.46 -8.61 -2.42
C PHE A 93 -25.04 -7.93 -3.66
N GLU A 94 -24.15 -7.42 -4.51
CA GLU A 94 -24.47 -6.95 -5.85
C GLU A 94 -23.62 -7.72 -6.86
N ALA A 95 -24.18 -8.04 -8.02
CA ALA A 95 -23.43 -8.70 -9.09
C ALA A 95 -22.51 -7.67 -9.78
N ALA A 96 -21.20 -7.87 -9.67
CA ALA A 96 -20.23 -7.06 -10.39
C ALA A 96 -20.03 -7.60 -11.81
N GLU A 97 -20.66 -6.97 -12.80
CA GLU A 97 -20.51 -7.38 -14.20
C GLU A 97 -19.06 -7.20 -14.67
N LYS A 98 -18.48 -8.30 -15.17
CA LYS A 98 -17.09 -8.32 -15.61
C LYS A 98 -16.81 -7.23 -16.65
N ASP A 99 -17.68 -7.06 -17.63
CA ASP A 99 -17.44 -6.17 -18.77
C ASP A 99 -17.42 -4.69 -18.36
N ALA A 100 -18.02 -4.34 -17.23
CA ALA A 100 -17.90 -3.02 -16.61
C ALA A 100 -16.70 -2.95 -15.65
N TYR A 101 -16.69 -3.80 -14.63
CA TYR A 101 -15.77 -3.65 -13.50
C TYR A 101 -14.33 -4.06 -13.82
N TYR A 102 -14.11 -5.00 -14.74
CA TYR A 102 -12.76 -5.35 -15.21
C TYR A 102 -12.13 -4.19 -16.00
N VAL A 103 -12.92 -3.56 -16.89
CA VAL A 103 -12.46 -2.42 -17.69
C VAL A 103 -12.09 -1.25 -16.78
N LEU A 104 -12.95 -0.92 -15.81
CA LEU A 104 -12.65 0.12 -14.80
C LEU A 104 -11.41 -0.22 -13.96
N ARG A 105 -11.25 -1.47 -13.54
CA ARG A 105 -10.05 -1.91 -12.80
C ARG A 105 -8.79 -1.74 -13.63
N LYS A 106 -8.82 -2.13 -14.91
CA LYS A 106 -7.67 -2.01 -15.81
C LYS A 106 -7.29 -0.55 -16.05
N ALA A 107 -8.26 0.29 -16.43
CA ALA A 107 -8.04 1.71 -16.64
C ALA A 107 -7.41 2.40 -15.42
N ARG A 108 -7.89 2.10 -14.20
CA ARG A 108 -7.29 2.64 -12.97
C ARG A 108 -5.81 2.26 -12.79
N GLY A 109 -5.44 1.03 -13.17
CA GLY A 109 -4.05 0.58 -13.09
C GLY A 109 -3.17 1.24 -14.15
N ASP A 110 -3.66 1.33 -15.39
CA ASP A 110 -2.95 1.96 -16.50
C ASP A 110 -2.72 3.46 -16.24
N ASP A 111 -3.76 4.18 -15.74
CA ASP A 111 -3.67 5.59 -15.32
C ASP A 111 -2.58 5.81 -14.27
N ALA A 112 -2.56 4.98 -13.22
CA ALA A 112 -1.63 5.11 -12.11
C ALA A 112 -0.19 4.89 -12.58
N ASN A 113 0.03 3.89 -13.44
CA ASN A 113 1.33 3.60 -14.01
C ASN A 113 1.81 4.75 -14.92
N GLN A 114 0.93 5.30 -15.76
CA GLN A 114 1.27 6.44 -16.61
C GLN A 114 1.60 7.69 -15.79
N ALA A 115 0.84 7.97 -14.73
CA ALA A 115 1.10 9.10 -13.85
C ALA A 115 2.47 8.99 -13.17
N TYR A 116 2.88 7.78 -12.77
CA TYR A 116 4.20 7.56 -12.21
C TYR A 116 5.34 7.77 -13.21
N LEU A 117 5.19 7.29 -14.44
CA LEU A 117 6.20 7.51 -15.50
C LEU A 117 6.45 8.99 -15.77
N ASN A 118 5.47 9.87 -15.51
CA ASN A 118 5.62 11.32 -15.67
C ASN A 118 6.31 12.01 -14.48
N ILE A 119 6.51 11.32 -13.35
CA ILE A 119 7.18 11.86 -12.14
C ILE A 119 8.67 11.48 -12.09
N LEU A 120 9.06 10.43 -12.81
CA LEU A 120 10.45 10.04 -13.02
C LEU A 120 11.15 11.02 -13.96
#